data_AF-A0A1G3ALE0-F1
#
_entry.id   AF-A0A1G3ALE0-F1
#
_cell.length_a   1.000
_cell.length_b   1.000
_cell.length_c   1.000
_cell.angle_alpha   90.00
_cell.angle_beta   90.00
_cell.angle_gamma   90.00
#
_symmetry.space_group_name_H-M   'P 1'
#
loop_
_entity.id
_entity.type
_entity.pdbx_description
1 polymer ?
#
loop_
_entity_poly.entity_id
_entity_poly.type
_entity_poly.pdbx_seq_one_letter_code
_entity_poly.pdbx_strand_id
1 'polypeptide(L)'
;MGDHIEESLRKTGDNLRRLMADRGLTAEQVAERSGVDRRTIKGILDGTNKPHSRTIGRLAKGLGVSCDEFFVDPAQLLYRHFDRHTNPVVEEVIETHPEVFAGWTTVDFDELHSRVGTGGPLTAEGALAAACDMNTNRQLHEKLTLLLESSQAEVIAGIVELMYQKVIEEKG
;
A
#
# COMPACT_ATOMS: atom_id res chain seq x y z
N MET A 1 16.60 -21.79 -3.88
CA MET A 1 17.45 -20.90 -4.69
C MET A 1 16.64 -20.06 -5.70
N GLY A 2 15.50 -20.53 -6.22
CA GLY A 2 14.68 -19.78 -7.19
C GLY A 2 13.87 -18.60 -6.62
N ASP A 3 13.31 -18.75 -5.42
CA ASP A 3 12.37 -17.78 -4.83
C ASP A 3 12.93 -16.36 -4.67
N HIS A 4 14.17 -16.23 -4.16
CA HIS A 4 14.79 -14.93 -3.91
C HIS A 4 15.11 -14.14 -5.19
N ILE A 5 15.29 -14.84 -6.33
CA ILE A 5 15.57 -14.18 -7.61
C ILE A 5 14.26 -13.62 -8.20
N GLU A 6 13.18 -14.41 -8.18
CA GLU A 6 11.86 -13.96 -8.65
C GLU A 6 11.32 -12.81 -7.81
N GLU A 7 11.51 -12.84 -6.49
CA GLU A 7 11.10 -11.77 -5.60
C GLU A 7 11.84 -10.44 -5.91
N SER A 8 13.16 -10.51 -6.13
CA SER A 8 13.98 -9.34 -6.51
C SER A 8 13.59 -8.75 -7.87
N LEU A 9 13.20 -9.61 -8.82
CA LEU A 9 12.73 -9.20 -10.15
C LEU A 9 11.39 -8.48 -10.08
N ARG A 10 10.44 -9.05 -9.34
CA ARG A 10 9.12 -8.45 -9.13
C ARG A 10 9.25 -7.07 -8.47
N LYS A 11 10.08 -6.95 -7.43
CA LYS A 11 10.39 -5.67 -6.77
C LYS A 11 10.92 -4.60 -7.73
N THR A 12 11.81 -4.97 -8.66
CA THR A 12 12.37 -4.03 -9.65
C THR A 12 11.29 -3.54 -10.63
N GLY A 13 10.41 -4.43 -11.09
CA GLY A 13 9.29 -4.09 -11.95
C GLY A 13 8.26 -3.19 -11.26
N ASP A 14 7.97 -3.46 -9.99
CA ASP A 14 7.05 -2.65 -9.18
C ASP A 14 7.58 -1.24 -8.94
N ASN A 15 8.87 -1.11 -8.64
CA ASN A 15 9.54 0.19 -8.53
C ASN A 15 9.50 0.99 -9.84
N LEU A 16 9.73 0.33 -10.99
CA LEU A 16 9.60 0.99 -12.30
C LEU A 16 8.16 1.45 -12.56
N ARG A 17 7.16 0.63 -12.22
CA ARG A 17 5.73 0.97 -12.38
C ARG A 17 5.35 2.17 -11.52
N ARG A 18 5.83 2.23 -10.28
CA ARG A 18 5.65 3.38 -9.38
C ARG A 18 6.23 4.66 -9.99
N LEU A 19 7.50 4.62 -10.43
CA LEU A 19 8.15 5.78 -11.05
C LEU A 19 7.43 6.28 -12.31
N MET A 20 6.81 5.36 -13.07
CA MET A 20 5.96 5.69 -14.20
C MET A 20 4.67 6.39 -13.76
N ALA A 21 3.97 5.86 -12.75
CA ALA A 21 2.74 6.45 -12.23
C ALA A 21 2.97 7.86 -11.68
N ASP A 22 4.02 8.05 -10.86
CA ASP A 22 4.37 9.34 -10.25
C ASP A 22 4.61 10.46 -11.29
N ARG A 23 4.97 10.10 -12.53
CA ARG A 23 5.31 11.01 -13.62
C ARG A 23 4.33 10.96 -14.78
N GLY A 24 3.26 10.17 -14.67
CA GLY A 24 2.27 9.98 -15.74
C GLY A 24 2.88 9.42 -17.04
N LEU A 25 3.85 8.51 -16.96
CA LEU A 25 4.58 7.98 -18.11
C LEU A 25 4.07 6.62 -18.56
N THR A 26 4.03 6.42 -19.88
CA THR A 26 3.80 5.12 -20.51
C THR A 26 5.11 4.35 -20.71
N ALA A 27 5.04 3.03 -20.87
CA ALA A 27 6.23 2.21 -21.15
C ALA A 27 6.96 2.64 -22.43
N GLU A 28 6.23 3.18 -23.41
CA GLU A 28 6.78 3.73 -24.65
C GLU A 28 7.57 5.02 -24.40
N GLN A 29 7.04 5.92 -23.57
CA GLN A 29 7.74 7.14 -23.17
C GLN A 29 8.98 6.83 -22.32
N VAL A 30 8.93 5.80 -21.46
CA VAL A 30 10.12 5.33 -20.73
C VAL A 30 11.17 4.78 -21.70
N ALA A 31 10.76 4.03 -22.73
CA ALA A 31 11.66 3.49 -23.76
C ALA A 31 12.40 4.61 -24.49
N GLU A 32 11.65 5.61 -24.94
CA GLU A 32 12.18 6.78 -25.64
C GLU A 32 13.16 7.57 -24.75
N ARG A 33 12.78 7.90 -23.52
CA ARG A 33 13.60 8.70 -22.60
C ARG A 33 14.87 8.01 -22.14
N SER A 34 14.83 6.69 -21.93
CA SER A 34 15.98 5.90 -21.48
C SER A 34 16.83 5.32 -22.61
N GLY A 35 16.28 5.30 -23.84
CA GLY A 35 16.78 4.57 -24.98
C GLY A 35 16.79 3.04 -24.81
N VAL A 36 16.15 2.51 -23.76
CA VAL A 36 16.03 1.08 -23.51
C VAL A 36 14.92 0.53 -24.39
N ASP A 37 15.15 -0.64 -24.98
CA ASP A 37 14.16 -1.27 -25.86
C ASP A 37 12.84 -1.56 -25.12
N ARG A 38 11.72 -1.31 -25.80
CA ARG A 38 10.37 -1.47 -25.24
C ARG A 38 10.12 -2.90 -24.75
N ARG A 39 10.66 -3.93 -25.43
CA ARG A 39 10.55 -5.33 -25.00
C ARG A 39 11.29 -5.55 -23.68
N THR A 40 12.45 -4.93 -23.52
CA THR A 40 13.20 -4.98 -22.25
C THR A 40 12.42 -4.34 -21.12
N ILE A 41 11.80 -3.17 -21.34
CA ILE A 41 10.95 -2.51 -20.33
C ILE A 41 9.77 -3.39 -19.94
N LYS A 42 9.07 -3.95 -20.93
CA LYS A 42 7.95 -4.86 -20.66
C LYS A 42 8.41 -6.09 -19.87
N GLY A 43 9.55 -6.69 -20.22
CA GLY A 43 10.11 -7.81 -19.47
C GLY A 43 10.46 -7.48 -18.02
N ILE A 44 10.91 -6.25 -17.73
CA ILE A 44 11.16 -5.77 -16.37
C ILE A 44 9.83 -5.60 -15.61
N LEU A 45 8.83 -4.96 -16.23
CA LEU A 45 7.51 -4.74 -15.62
C LEU A 45 6.78 -6.05 -15.30
N ASP A 46 6.92 -7.05 -16.17
CA ASP A 46 6.32 -8.38 -16.01
C ASP A 46 7.15 -9.28 -15.08
N GLY A 47 8.29 -8.80 -14.55
CA GLY A 47 9.20 -9.56 -13.68
C GLY A 47 9.92 -10.73 -14.37
N THR A 48 9.88 -10.79 -15.70
CA THR A 48 10.43 -11.91 -16.50
C THR A 48 11.88 -11.69 -16.91
N ASN A 49 12.42 -10.49 -16.71
CA ASN A 49 13.78 -10.13 -17.11
C ASN A 49 14.53 -9.41 -15.99
N LYS A 50 15.77 -9.86 -15.69
CA LYS A 50 16.68 -9.16 -14.78
C LYS A 50 17.43 -8.05 -15.53
N PRO A 51 17.14 -6.77 -15.27
CA PRO A 51 17.93 -5.71 -15.89
C PRO A 51 19.36 -5.75 -15.33
N HIS A 52 20.35 -5.71 -16.23
CA HIS A 52 21.73 -5.50 -15.82
C HIS A 52 21.93 -4.06 -15.33
N SER A 53 23.00 -3.82 -14.55
CA SER A 53 23.33 -2.50 -13.99
C SER A 53 23.31 -1.37 -15.02
N ARG A 54 23.86 -1.60 -16.22
CA ARG A 54 23.81 -0.62 -17.32
C ARG A 54 22.39 -0.28 -17.81
N THR A 55 21.40 -1.17 -17.71
CA THR A 55 20.00 -0.91 -18.09
C THR A 55 19.34 -0.07 -17.01
N ILE A 56 19.56 -0.41 -15.74
CA ILE A 56 19.13 0.42 -14.60
C ILE A 56 19.71 1.83 -14.71
N GLY A 57 21.00 1.99 -15.00
CA GLY A 57 21.60 3.31 -15.17
C GLY A 57 21.01 4.14 -16.30
N ARG A 58 20.60 3.49 -17.40
CA ARG A 58 19.91 4.16 -18.52
C ARG A 58 18.47 4.57 -18.16
N LEU A 59 17.75 3.69 -17.47
CA LEU A 59 16.41 3.99 -16.96
C LEU A 59 16.45 5.14 -15.96
N ALA A 60 17.35 5.07 -14.99
CA ALA A 60 17.57 6.12 -13.99
C ALA A 60 17.87 7.48 -14.65
N LYS A 61 18.81 7.50 -15.61
CA LYS A 61 19.14 8.72 -16.37
C LYS A 61 17.94 9.26 -17.17
N GLY A 62 17.19 8.39 -17.85
CA GLY A 62 16.04 8.79 -18.65
C GLY A 62 14.84 9.29 -17.82
N LEU A 63 14.71 8.80 -16.58
CA LEU A 63 13.64 9.19 -15.66
C LEU A 63 14.03 10.32 -14.69
N GLY A 64 15.31 10.70 -14.68
CA GLY A 64 15.84 11.74 -13.79
C GLY A 64 15.82 11.30 -12.32
N VAL A 65 16.15 10.05 -12.04
CA VAL A 65 16.19 9.47 -10.68
C VAL A 65 17.54 8.80 -10.41
N SER A 66 17.82 8.46 -9.15
CA SER A 66 18.97 7.62 -8.79
C SER A 66 18.72 6.15 -9.18
N CYS A 67 19.79 5.38 -9.36
CA CYS A 67 19.69 3.93 -9.59
C CYS A 67 19.03 3.20 -8.42
N ASP A 68 19.16 3.73 -7.21
CA ASP A 68 18.63 3.12 -5.98
C ASP A 68 17.10 3.08 -5.97
N GLU A 69 16.43 3.99 -6.69
CA GLU A 69 14.96 4.01 -6.82
C GLU A 69 14.38 2.70 -7.37
N PHE A 70 15.18 1.89 -8.08
CA PHE A 70 14.77 0.60 -8.63
C PHE A 70 14.87 -0.55 -7.63
N PHE A 71 15.55 -0.34 -6.51
CA PHE A 71 15.83 -1.36 -5.50
C PHE A 71 15.25 -1.00 -4.12
N VAL A 72 14.45 0.06 -4.04
CA VAL A 72 13.82 0.48 -2.78
C VAL A 72 12.87 -0.61 -2.32
N ASP A 73 12.98 -0.94 -1.03
CA ASP A 73 12.01 -1.80 -0.38
C ASP A 73 10.68 -1.05 -0.25
N PRO A 74 9.53 -1.68 -0.56
CA PRO A 74 8.21 -1.11 -0.31
C PRO A 74 8.06 -0.48 1.08
N ALA A 75 8.64 -1.08 2.13
CA ALA A 75 8.61 -0.53 3.49
C ALA A 75 9.30 0.85 3.61
N GLN A 76 10.38 1.08 2.86
CA GLN A 76 11.07 2.38 2.85
C GLN A 76 10.34 3.42 2.00
N LEU A 77 9.59 3.00 0.98
CA LEU A 77 8.74 3.90 0.20
C LEU A 77 7.58 4.44 1.03
N LEU A 78 7.00 3.60 1.90
CA LEU A 78 6.03 4.03 2.90
C LEU A 78 6.62 5.15 3.75
N TYR A 79 7.81 4.94 4.32
CA TYR A 79 8.48 5.91 5.17
C TYR A 79 8.73 7.28 4.50
N ARG A 80 9.14 7.31 3.22
CA ARG A 80 9.37 8.56 2.48
C ARG A 80 8.09 9.33 2.12
N HIS A 81 6.97 8.63 2.01
CA HIS A 81 5.67 9.28 1.83
C HIS A 81 5.19 9.94 3.13
N PHE A 82 5.51 9.35 4.29
CA PHE A 82 5.21 9.93 5.60
C PHE A 82 6.04 11.18 5.91
N ASP A 83 7.33 11.19 5.59
CA ASP A 83 8.26 12.30 5.85
C ASP A 83 7.84 13.64 5.19
N ARG A 84 6.98 13.59 4.16
CA ARG A 84 6.52 14.80 3.45
C ARG A 84 5.38 15.54 4.18
N HIS A 85 4.68 14.92 5.13
CA HIS A 85 3.45 15.46 5.73
C HIS A 85 3.26 15.11 7.22
N THR A 86 4.32 15.09 8.03
CA THR A 86 4.22 14.55 9.39
C THR A 86 3.42 15.43 10.34
N ASN A 87 2.37 14.83 10.91
CA ASN A 87 1.95 15.08 12.28
C ASN A 87 2.85 14.21 13.19
N PRO A 88 3.75 14.79 14.00
CA PRO A 88 4.81 14.05 14.74
C PRO A 88 4.28 12.94 15.66
N VAL A 89 3.00 12.99 16.00
CA VAL A 89 2.31 12.05 16.89
C VAL A 89 2.09 10.68 16.24
N VAL A 90 1.87 10.61 14.93
CA VAL A 90 1.64 9.32 14.23
C VAL A 90 2.96 8.56 14.06
N GLU A 91 4.05 9.30 13.82
CA GLU A 91 5.40 8.73 13.72
C GLU A 91 5.81 8.07 15.04
N GLU A 92 5.61 8.75 16.18
CA GLU A 92 5.86 8.20 17.52
C GLU A 92 5.11 6.88 17.77
N VAL A 93 3.85 6.80 17.33
CA VAL A 93 3.02 5.59 17.52
C VAL A 93 3.49 4.45 16.63
N ILE A 94 3.89 4.72 15.39
CA ILE A 94 4.44 3.71 14.47
C ILE A 94 5.77 3.15 15.00
N GLU A 95 6.64 4.02 15.53
CA GLU A 95 7.90 3.59 16.14
C GLU A 95 7.69 2.76 17.41
N THR A 96 6.71 3.13 18.24
CA THR A 96 6.47 2.47 19.52
C THR A 96 5.69 1.16 19.37
N HIS A 97 4.78 1.06 18.39
CA HIS A 97 3.87 -0.07 18.19
C HIS A 97 3.79 -0.51 16.72
N PRO A 98 4.90 -0.93 16.09
CA PRO A 98 4.92 -1.31 14.67
C PRO A 98 3.99 -2.50 14.34
N GLU A 99 3.73 -3.37 15.31
CA GLU A 99 2.84 -4.52 15.18
C GLU A 99 1.39 -4.15 14.87
N VAL A 100 0.94 -2.97 15.30
CA VAL A 100 -0.42 -2.48 15.05
C VAL A 100 -0.62 -2.14 13.58
N PHE A 101 0.44 -1.74 12.88
CA PHE A 101 0.38 -1.35 11.47
C PHE A 101 0.77 -2.47 10.51
N ALA A 102 0.94 -3.70 11.02
CA ALA A 102 1.28 -4.85 10.20
C ALA A 102 0.20 -5.09 9.12
N GLY A 103 0.62 -5.11 7.86
CA GLY A 103 -0.29 -5.32 6.73
C GLY A 103 -1.16 -4.11 6.37
N TRP A 104 -0.84 -2.91 6.86
CA TRP A 104 -1.48 -1.68 6.41
C TRP A 104 -0.98 -1.24 5.03
N THR A 105 -1.91 -0.70 4.25
CA THR A 105 -1.70 -0.08 2.94
C THR A 105 -1.75 1.44 3.08
N THR A 106 -1.36 2.16 2.02
CA THR A 106 -1.44 3.62 2.01
C THR A 106 -2.86 4.15 2.27
N VAL A 107 -3.88 3.41 1.82
CA VAL A 107 -5.29 3.77 2.03
C VAL A 107 -5.65 3.73 3.52
N ASP A 108 -5.13 2.77 4.27
CA ASP A 108 -5.38 2.66 5.71
C ASP A 108 -4.76 3.84 6.47
N PHE A 109 -3.59 4.30 6.04
CA PHE A 109 -2.96 5.48 6.64
C PHE A 109 -3.68 6.79 6.28
N ASP A 110 -4.17 6.90 5.05
CA ASP A 110 -5.01 8.03 4.63
C ASP A 110 -6.34 8.06 5.42
N GLU A 111 -6.96 6.90 5.65
CA GLU A 111 -8.17 6.78 6.47
C GLU A 111 -7.90 7.12 7.94
N LEU A 112 -6.80 6.63 8.51
CA LEU A 112 -6.39 7.00 9.87
C LEU A 112 -6.28 8.52 9.99
N HIS A 113 -5.60 9.17 9.04
CA HIS A 113 -5.45 10.62 8.99
C HIS A 113 -6.81 11.34 8.89
N SER A 114 -7.72 10.85 8.05
CA SER A 114 -9.08 11.41 7.93
C SER A 114 -9.87 11.30 9.24
N ARG A 115 -9.67 10.24 10.03
CA ARG A 115 -10.35 10.04 11.32
C ARG A 115 -9.76 10.89 12.44
N VAL A 116 -8.44 11.03 12.50
CA VAL A 116 -7.78 11.82 13.54
C VAL A 116 -7.83 13.34 13.29
N GLY A 117 -8.11 13.78 12.06
CA GLY A 117 -8.14 15.20 11.67
C GLY A 117 -9.37 16.00 12.13
N THR A 118 -10.40 15.38 12.70
CA THR A 118 -11.65 16.05 13.10
C THR A 118 -11.88 16.01 14.61
N GLY A 119 -11.28 16.97 15.34
CA GLY A 119 -11.75 17.37 16.67
C GLY A 119 -10.85 16.98 17.85
N GLY A 120 -9.79 17.75 18.08
CA GLY A 120 -9.00 17.73 19.32
C GLY A 120 -7.49 17.78 19.07
N PRO A 121 -6.66 18.03 20.12
CA PRO A 121 -5.22 17.86 20.01
C PRO A 121 -4.94 16.40 19.68
N LEU A 122 -4.24 16.14 18.57
CA LEU A 122 -3.82 14.81 18.20
C LEU A 122 -2.91 14.27 19.29
N THR A 123 -3.35 13.28 20.06
CA THR A 123 -2.52 12.59 21.05
C THR A 123 -2.08 11.24 20.51
N ALA A 124 -0.91 10.75 20.94
CA ALA A 124 -0.39 9.45 20.53
C ALA A 124 -1.39 8.33 20.89
N GLU A 125 -2.01 8.46 22.05
CA GLU A 125 -3.08 7.58 22.53
C GLU A 125 -4.30 7.59 21.61
N GLY A 126 -4.72 8.75 21.11
CA GLY A 126 -5.86 8.86 20.18
C GLY A 126 -5.56 8.26 18.80
N ALA A 127 -4.35 8.46 18.29
CA ALA A 127 -3.92 7.85 17.03
C ALA A 127 -3.82 6.31 17.15
N LEU A 128 -3.26 5.81 18.27
CA LEU A 128 -3.19 4.38 18.55
C LEU A 128 -4.59 3.77 18.71
N ALA A 129 -5.50 4.43 19.42
CA ALA A 129 -6.88 3.97 19.59
C ALA A 129 -7.60 3.85 18.23
N ALA A 130 -7.48 4.88 17.39
CA ALA A 130 -8.06 4.87 16.06
C ALA A 130 -7.47 3.74 15.17
N ALA A 131 -6.17 3.50 15.24
CA ALA A 131 -5.53 2.40 14.53
C ALA A 131 -6.03 1.02 15.01
N CYS A 132 -6.17 0.84 16.33
CA CYS A 132 -6.75 -0.37 16.91
C CYS A 132 -8.21 -0.59 16.47
N ASP A 133 -9.01 0.47 16.41
CA ASP A 133 -10.39 0.40 15.94
C ASP A 133 -10.46 0.01 14.46
N MET A 134 -9.59 0.57 13.62
CA MET A 134 -9.49 0.22 12.20
C MET A 134 -9.10 -1.24 11.99
N ASN A 135 -8.12 -1.73 12.75
CA ASN A 135 -7.74 -3.15 12.73
C ASN A 135 -8.88 -4.06 13.16
N THR A 136 -9.61 -3.69 14.20
CA THR A 136 -10.77 -4.44 14.68
C THR A 136 -11.82 -4.54 13.58
N ASN A 137 -12.11 -3.42 12.90
CA ASN A 137 -13.06 -3.41 11.79
C ASN A 137 -12.61 -4.32 10.64
N ARG A 138 -11.33 -4.25 10.24
CA ARG A 138 -10.77 -5.14 9.20
C ARG A 138 -10.94 -6.61 9.56
N GLN A 139 -10.56 -6.99 10.78
CA GLN A 139 -10.70 -8.37 11.26
C GLN A 139 -12.16 -8.84 11.28
N LEU A 140 -13.11 -7.95 11.59
CA LEU A 140 -14.53 -8.27 11.53
C LEU A 140 -15.00 -8.51 10.09
N HIS A 141 -14.56 -7.68 9.15
CA HIS A 141 -14.84 -7.88 7.72
C HIS A 141 -14.27 -9.21 7.21
N GLU A 142 -13.02 -9.55 7.55
CA GLU A 142 -12.42 -10.84 7.18
C GLU A 142 -13.20 -12.02 7.75
N LYS A 143 -13.58 -11.96 9.04
CA LYS A 143 -14.42 -12.99 9.68
C LYS A 143 -15.79 -13.10 9.00
N LEU A 144 -16.41 -11.97 8.64
CA LEU A 144 -17.68 -11.96 7.94
C LEU A 144 -17.57 -12.60 6.55
N THR A 145 -16.52 -12.27 5.78
CA THR A 145 -16.24 -12.91 4.50
C THR A 145 -16.11 -14.42 4.64
N LEU A 146 -15.32 -14.90 5.61
CA LEU A 146 -15.17 -16.33 5.88
C LEU A 146 -16.50 -16.99 6.26
N LEU A 147 -17.34 -16.32 7.07
CA LEU A 147 -18.65 -16.84 7.45
C LEU A 147 -19.61 -16.92 6.25
N LEU A 148 -19.60 -15.92 5.36
CA LEU A 148 -20.39 -15.88 4.13
C LEU A 148 -19.95 -16.94 3.10
N GLU A 149 -18.69 -17.35 3.12
CA GLU A 149 -18.16 -18.44 2.29
C GLU A 149 -18.35 -19.83 2.92
N SER A 150 -18.92 -19.89 4.12
CA SER A 150 -19.14 -21.13 4.88
C SER A 150 -20.60 -21.61 4.86
N SER A 151 -20.87 -22.77 5.45
CA SER A 151 -22.24 -23.27 5.68
C SER A 151 -23.09 -22.38 6.59
N GLN A 152 -22.50 -21.38 7.27
CA GLN A 152 -23.20 -20.43 8.12
C GLN A 152 -23.70 -19.18 7.35
N ALA A 153 -23.51 -19.11 6.04
CA ALA A 153 -23.82 -17.93 5.22
C ALA A 153 -25.26 -17.44 5.37
N GLU A 154 -26.24 -18.34 5.37
CA GLU A 154 -27.66 -17.98 5.48
C GLU A 154 -27.99 -17.38 6.86
N VAL A 155 -27.40 -17.95 7.93
CA VAL A 155 -27.60 -17.49 9.30
C VAL A 155 -26.98 -16.12 9.51
N ILE A 156 -25.72 -15.92 9.08
CA ILE A 156 -25.04 -14.64 9.27
C ILE A 156 -25.68 -13.53 8.44
N ALA A 157 -26.13 -13.82 7.21
CA ALA A 157 -26.85 -12.87 6.38
C ALA A 157 -28.16 -12.42 7.05
N GLY A 158 -28.93 -13.35 7.61
CA GLY A 158 -30.16 -13.02 8.34
C GLY A 158 -29.92 -12.15 9.58
N ILE A 159 -28.83 -12.41 10.34
CA ILE A 159 -28.45 -11.58 11.49
C ILE A 159 -28.06 -10.17 11.06
N VAL A 160 -27.24 -10.05 10.01
CA VAL A 160 -26.80 -8.74 9.49
C VAL A 160 -28.01 -7.93 8.99
N GLU A 161 -28.92 -8.54 8.24
CA GLU A 161 -30.13 -7.89 7.75
C GLU A 161 -31.02 -7.41 8.90
N LEU A 162 -31.25 -8.26 9.92
CA LEU A 162 -32.02 -7.88 11.10
C LEU A 162 -31.42 -6.66 11.82
N MET A 163 -30.11 -6.65 12.03
CA MET A 163 -29.43 -5.54 12.70
C MET A 163 -29.44 -4.27 11.84
N TYR A 164 -29.31 -4.41 10.52
CA TYR A 164 -29.38 -3.30 9.58
C TYR A 164 -30.75 -2.62 9.60
N GLN A 165 -31.84 -3.39 9.57
CA GLN A 165 -33.20 -2.84 9.64
C GLN A 165 -33.43 -2.07 10.95
N LYS A 166 -33.00 -2.61 12.10
CA LYS A 166 -33.09 -1.92 13.39
C LYS A 166 -32.38 -0.56 13.38
N VAL A 167 -31.17 -0.48 12.82
CA VAL A 167 -30.41 0.78 12.77
C VAL A 167 -31.08 1.82 11.87
N ILE A 168 -31.76 1.39 10.80
CA ILE A 168 -32.54 2.29 9.94
C ILE A 168 -33.78 2.79 10.66
N GLU A 169 -34.53 1.89 11.32
CA GLU A 169 -35.73 2.24 12.09
C GLU A 169 -35.44 3.21 13.24
N GLU A 170 -34.27 3.12 13.87
CA GLU A 170 -33.85 4.05 14.95
C GLU A 170 -33.40 5.43 14.44
N LYS A 171 -33.10 5.57 13.15
CA LYS A 171 -32.63 6.82 12.53
C LYS A 171 -33.70 7.59 11.74
N GLY A 172 -34.88 6.98 11.53
CA GLY A 172 -36.04 7.60 10.87
C GLY A 172 -37.05 8.14 11.87
#